data_AF-A0AAW9KT02-F1
#
_entry.id   AF-A0AAW9KT02-F1
#
_cell.length_a   1.000
_cell.length_b   1.000
_cell.length_c   1.000
_cell.angle_alpha   90.00
_cell.angle_beta   90.00
_cell.angle_gamma   90.00
#
_symmetry.space_group_name_H-M   'P 1'
#
loop_
_entity.id
_entity.type
_entity.pdbx_description
1 polymer ?
#
loop_
_entity_poly.entity_id
_entity_poly.type
_entity_poly.pdbx_seq_one_letter_code
_entity_poly.pdbx_strand_id
1 'polypeptide(L)'
;NQLDRLLTLTKPAPPPIRKKTLCFIRLDIIGDYILYRNFLPLFKKYFEDYETTFIGNTVIKDMATHCDSQYIDKFIFLDNAYWEKYLRIG
;
A
#
# COMPACT_ATOMS: atom_id res chain seq x y z
N ASN A 1 20.11 9.54 12.37
CA ASN A 1 20.14 10.88 11.74
C ASN A 1 19.68 11.93 12.77
N GLN A 2 20.12 13.19 12.74
CA GLN A 2 19.65 14.21 13.72
C GLN A 2 18.12 14.42 13.63
N LEU A 3 17.56 14.23 12.43
CA LEU A 3 16.12 14.27 12.17
C LEU A 3 15.32 13.22 12.96
N ASP A 4 15.85 12.00 13.08
CA ASP A 4 15.19 10.89 13.80
C ASP A 4 15.07 11.20 15.30
N ARG A 5 16.09 11.88 15.87
CA ARG A 5 16.07 12.35 17.26
C ARG A 5 15.05 13.47 17.48
N LEU A 6 14.83 14.33 16.48
CA LEU A 6 13.82 15.38 16.55
C LEU A 6 12.40 14.79 16.60
N LEU A 7 12.15 13.72 15.83
CA LEU A 7 10.86 13.01 15.82
C LEU A 7 10.56 12.30 17.15
N THR A 8 11.59 11.93 17.93
CA THR A 8 11.40 11.34 19.26
C THR A 8 11.09 12.34 20.37
N LEU A 9 11.45 13.62 20.21
CA LEU A 9 11.30 14.65 21.25
C LEU A 9 9.89 15.24 21.32
N THR A 10 9.15 15.18 20.21
CA THR A 10 7.75 15.59 20.15
C THR A 10 6.96 14.44 19.58
N LYS A 11 6.18 13.73 20.41
CA LYS A 11 5.21 12.75 19.90
C LYS A 11 4.25 13.53 18.99
N PRO A 12 4.28 13.32 17.66
CA PRO A 12 3.38 14.06 16.79
C PRO A 12 1.94 13.73 17.19
N ALA A 13 1.07 14.74 17.18
CA ALA A 13 -0.35 14.50 17.38
C ALA A 13 -0.78 13.48 16.32
N PRO A 14 -1.50 12.40 16.70
CA PRO A 14 -1.92 11.41 15.73
C PRO A 14 -2.77 12.11 14.66
N PRO A 15 -2.56 11.81 13.37
CA PRO A 15 -3.38 12.39 12.33
C PRO A 15 -4.85 12.04 12.58
N PRO A 16 -5.79 12.92 12.20
CA PRO A 16 -7.21 12.65 12.37
C PRO A 16 -7.58 11.36 11.65
N ILE A 17 -8.25 10.45 12.36
CA ILE A 17 -8.68 9.17 11.80
C ILE A 17 -9.79 9.44 10.79
N ARG A 18 -9.52 9.14 9.52
CA ARG A 18 -10.55 9.10 8.48
C ARG A 18 -11.41 7.87 8.71
N LYS A 19 -12.72 8.07 8.89
CA LYS A 19 -13.68 6.95 8.99
C LYS A 19 -13.84 6.32 7.61
N LYS A 20 -14.14 5.01 7.57
CA LYS A 20 -14.41 4.22 6.35
C LYS A 20 -13.25 4.21 5.35
N THR A 21 -12.10 3.70 5.79
CA THR A 21 -10.94 3.46 4.92
C THR A 21 -10.60 1.98 4.91
N LEU A 22 -10.29 1.43 3.74
CA LEU A 22 -9.86 0.05 3.57
C LEU A 22 -8.46 0.01 2.95
N CYS A 23 -7.53 -0.69 3.58
CA CYS A 23 -6.15 -0.82 3.11
C CYS A 23 -5.86 -2.27 2.73
N PHE A 24 -5.39 -2.48 1.50
CA PHE A 24 -4.85 -3.75 1.04
C PHE A 24 -3.33 -3.68 1.04
N ILE A 25 -2.68 -4.71 1.57
CA ILE A 25 -1.21 -4.82 1.55
C ILE A 25 -0.85 -6.09 0.80
N ARG A 26 -0.25 -5.92 -0.38
CA ARG A 26 0.09 -6.98 -1.35
C ARG A 26 1.50 -6.75 -1.91
N LEU A 27 2.50 -7.14 -1.13
CA LEU A 27 3.93 -7.02 -1.48
C LEU A 27 4.48 -8.22 -2.26
N ASP A 28 3.59 -9.16 -2.55
CA ASP A 28 3.80 -10.35 -3.37
C ASP A 28 4.14 -10.00 -4.83
N ILE A 29 4.60 -11.03 -5.53
CA ILE A 29 4.98 -10.94 -6.94
C ILE A 29 3.75 -11.08 -7.85
N ILE A 30 3.97 -10.96 -9.16
CA ILE A 30 2.92 -10.88 -10.17
C ILE A 30 1.90 -12.03 -10.13
N GLY A 31 2.33 -13.26 -9.82
CA GLY A 31 1.44 -14.44 -9.82
C GLY A 31 0.33 -14.33 -8.78
N ASP A 32 0.71 -14.06 -7.54
CA ASP A 32 -0.23 -13.92 -6.43
C ASP A 32 -1.14 -12.69 -6.61
N TYR A 33 -0.61 -11.63 -7.20
CA TYR A 33 -1.40 -10.45 -7.57
C TYR A 33 -2.52 -10.79 -8.56
N ILE A 34 -2.21 -11.54 -9.63
CA ILE A 34 -3.20 -11.93 -10.66
C ILE A 34 -4.32 -12.77 -10.04
N LEU A 35 -4.02 -13.62 -9.07
CA LEU A 35 -5.04 -14.40 -8.37
C LEU A 35 -5.91 -13.50 -7.49
N TYR A 36 -5.29 -12.57 -6.77
CA TYR A 36 -5.97 -11.67 -5.85
C TYR A 36 -6.88 -10.65 -6.53
N ARG A 37 -6.48 -10.08 -7.66
CA ARG A 37 -7.25 -8.99 -8.28
C ARG A 37 -8.68 -9.37 -8.65
N ASN A 38 -8.95 -10.67 -8.83
CA ASN A 38 -10.29 -11.20 -9.07
C ASN A 38 -11.27 -10.93 -7.92
N PHE A 39 -10.78 -10.63 -6.71
CA PHE A 39 -11.60 -10.29 -5.56
C PHE A 39 -11.87 -8.78 -5.42
N LEU A 40 -11.16 -7.92 -6.16
CA LEU A 40 -11.35 -6.47 -6.07
C LEU A 40 -12.78 -5.99 -6.39
N PRO A 41 -13.48 -6.51 -7.41
CA PRO A 41 -14.88 -6.14 -7.65
C PRO A 41 -15.78 -6.48 -6.46
N LEU A 42 -15.52 -7.63 -5.82
CA LEU A 42 -16.27 -8.07 -4.64
C LEU A 42 -16.04 -7.10 -3.48
N PHE A 43 -14.79 -6.74 -3.19
CA PHE A 43 -14.48 -5.79 -2.14
C PHE A 43 -15.08 -4.40 -2.41
N LYS A 44 -14.99 -3.91 -3.65
CA LYS A 44 -15.59 -2.62 -4.01
C LYS A 44 -17.10 -2.61 -3.78
N LYS A 45 -17.78 -3.74 -4.00
CA LYS A 45 -19.21 -3.88 -3.71
C LYS A 45 -19.51 -3.88 -2.21
N TYR A 46 -18.75 -4.61 -1.39
CA TYR A 46 -19.00 -4.69 0.06
C TYR A 46 -18.58 -3.44 0.83
N PHE A 47 -17.60 -2.72 0.32
CA PHE A 47 -17.02 -1.52 0.92
C PHE A 47 -17.17 -0.32 -0.03
N GLU A 48 -18.35 -0.19 -0.64
CA GLU A 48 -18.61 0.82 -1.68
C GLU A 48 -18.38 2.26 -1.22
N ASP A 49 -18.64 2.51 0.05
CA ASP A 49 -18.53 3.81 0.71
C ASP A 49 -17.18 4.01 1.43
N TYR A 50 -16.21 3.12 1.23
CA TYR A 50 -14.87 3.22 1.80
C TYR A 50 -13.90 3.81 0.79
N GLU A 51 -12.98 4.66 1.28
CA GLU A 51 -11.78 5.04 0.53
C GLU A 51 -10.80 3.87 0.58
N THR A 52 -10.47 3.31 -0.58
CA THR A 52 -9.60 2.14 -0.75
C THR A 52 -8.17 2.57 -1.09
N THR A 53 -7.21 2.04 -0.35
CA THR A 53 -5.77 2.21 -0.62
C THR A 53 -5.14 0.85 -0.86
N PHE A 54 -4.39 0.71 -1.95
CA PHE A 54 -3.61 -0.46 -2.26
C PHE A 54 -2.12 -0.18 -2.07
N ILE A 55 -1.48 -0.95 -1.19
CA ILE A 55 -0.04 -0.93 -0.96
C ILE A 55 0.56 -2.14 -1.66
N GLY A 56 1.36 -1.90 -2.70
CA GLY A 56 1.86 -2.94 -3.60
C GLY A 56 3.36 -2.92 -3.80
N ASN A 57 3.90 -4.03 -4.30
CA ASN A 57 5.26 -4.05 -4.83
C ASN A 57 5.34 -3.20 -6.12
N THR A 58 6.42 -2.44 -6.33
CA THR A 58 6.61 -1.64 -7.55
C THR A 58 6.61 -2.49 -8.83
N VAL A 59 7.00 -3.78 -8.74
CA VAL A 59 6.97 -4.72 -9.87
C VAL A 59 5.58 -4.87 -10.51
N ILE A 60 4.49 -4.67 -9.75
CA ILE A 60 3.11 -4.81 -10.24
C ILE A 60 2.44 -3.47 -10.56
N LYS A 61 3.15 -2.35 -10.45
CA LYS A 61 2.59 -1.00 -10.50
C LYS A 61 1.75 -0.71 -11.76
N ASP A 62 2.34 -0.97 -12.92
CA ASP A 62 1.71 -0.61 -14.20
C ASP A 62 0.44 -1.43 -14.44
N MET A 63 0.50 -2.73 -14.14
CA MET A 63 -0.68 -3.60 -14.21
C MET A 63 -1.76 -3.17 -13.21
N ALA A 64 -1.40 -2.90 -11.96
CA ALA A 64 -2.37 -2.55 -10.94
C ALA A 64 -3.09 -1.23 -11.21
N THR A 65 -2.34 -0.22 -11.64
CA THR A 65 -2.93 1.07 -12.02
C THR A 65 -3.77 0.97 -13.29
N HIS A 66 -3.34 0.21 -14.29
CA HIS A 66 -4.10 0.10 -15.53
C HIS A 66 -5.38 -0.75 -15.39
N CYS A 67 -5.29 -1.88 -14.69
CA CYS A 67 -6.37 -2.86 -14.62
C CYS A 67 -7.39 -2.57 -13.50
N ASP A 68 -6.95 -1.93 -12.41
CA ASP A 68 -7.69 -1.99 -11.14
C ASP A 68 -8.01 -0.60 -10.54
N SER A 69 -7.67 0.49 -11.22
CA SER A 69 -8.04 1.88 -10.83
C SER A 69 -9.55 2.13 -10.74
N GLN A 70 -10.39 1.25 -11.30
CA GLN A 70 -11.84 1.31 -11.12
C GLN A 70 -12.30 0.80 -9.74
N TYR A 71 -11.47 0.03 -9.04
CA TYR A 71 -11.78 -0.57 -7.73
C TYR A 71 -10.97 0.05 -6.59
N ILE A 72 -9.84 0.69 -6.91
CA ILE A 72 -8.88 1.24 -5.95
C ILE A 72 -8.76 2.75 -6.14
N ASP A 73 -8.95 3.50 -5.05
CA ASP A 73 -8.89 4.97 -5.08
C ASP A 73 -7.45 5.51 -5.00
N LYS A 74 -6.58 4.84 -4.25
CA LYS A 74 -5.19 5.25 -4.03
C LYS A 74 -4.21 4.09 -4.12
N PHE A 75 -3.05 4.36 -4.71
CA PHE A 75 -1.96 3.40 -4.79
C PHE A 75 -0.70 3.92 -4.11
N ILE A 76 -0.05 3.05 -3.35
CA ILE A 76 1.26 3.27 -2.73
C ILE A 76 2.14 2.10 -3.13
N PHE A 77 3.22 2.36 -3.88
CA PHE A 77 4.13 1.31 -4.30
C PHE A 77 5.42 1.36 -3.50
N LEU A 78 5.84 0.20 -2.99
CA LEU A 78 7.09 0.02 -2.27
C LEU A 78 8.10 -0.65 -3.20
N ASP A 79 9.33 -0.18 -3.15
CA ASP A 79 10.45 -0.77 -3.87
C ASP A 79 11.33 -1.56 -2.88
N ASN A 80 11.61 -2.81 -3.22
CA ASN A 80 12.49 -3.68 -2.44
C ASN A 80 13.96 -3.26 -2.53
N ALA A 81 14.35 -2.43 -3.51
CA ALA A 81 15.72 -1.95 -3.66
C ALA A 81 16.25 -1.25 -2.39
N TYR A 82 15.36 -0.59 -1.63
CA TYR A 82 15.74 0.02 -0.36
C TYR A 82 16.08 -1.03 0.71
N TRP A 83 15.37 -2.16 0.75
CA TRP A 83 15.54 -3.21 1.76
C TRP A 83 16.70 -4.15 1.46
N GLU A 84 16.95 -4.43 0.17
CA GLU A 84 18.14 -5.18 -0.29
C GLU A 84 19.45 -4.59 0.22
N LYS A 85 19.51 -3.26 0.35
CA LYS A 85 20.66 -2.57 0.92
C LYS A 85 20.92 -2.94 2.38
N TYR A 86 19.87 -3.15 3.18
CA TYR A 86 19.98 -3.50 4.60
C TYR A 86 20.25 -4.99 4.83
N LEU A 87 19.74 -5.86 3.95
CA LEU A 87 19.96 -7.31 4.03
C LEU A 87 21.41 -7.71 3.72
N ARG A 88 22.15 -6.90 2.96
CA ARG A 88 23.58 -7.13 2.65
C ARG A 88 24.55 -6.74 3.77
N ILE A 89 24.04 -6.16 4.86
CA ILE A 89 24.84 -5.66 5.99
C ILE A 89 24.69 -6.55 7.24
N GLY A 90 23.89 -7.63 7.15
CA GLY A 90 23.79 -8.69 8.14
C GLY A 90 24.40 -9.98 7.61
#